data_AF-A0A429T137-F1
#
_entry.id   AF-A0A429T137-F1
#
_cell.length_a   1.000
_cell.length_b   1.000
_cell.length_c   1.000
_cell.angle_alpha   90.00
_cell.angle_beta   90.00
_cell.angle_gamma   90.00
#
_symmetry.space_group_name_H-M   'P 1'
#
loop_
_entity.id
_entity.type
_entity.pdbx_description
1 polymer ?
#
loop_
_entity_poly.entity_id
_entity_poly.type
_entity_poly.pdbx_seq_one_letter_code
_entity_poly.pdbx_strand_id
1 'polypeptide(L)'
;MRERRMGEPGEVFDCPCCFQPTLESSACFEICGECGWEDDGQDDAEADRVWGGPNGSQSLTDARREYRKWVSEAARDPDGSSVTRGGAGAWWTAAEEVLAGEPDAP
;
A
#
# COMPACT_ATOMS: atom_id res chain seq x y z
N MET A 1 -5.34 -20.89 -16.21
CA MET A 1 -4.66 -19.63 -16.58
C MET A 1 -5.77 -18.61 -16.78
N ARG A 2 -5.96 -17.71 -15.82
CA ARG A 2 -6.90 -16.60 -16.00
C ARG A 2 -6.14 -15.61 -16.89
N GLU A 3 -6.64 -15.31 -18.07
CA GLU A 3 -5.99 -14.35 -18.97
C GLU A 3 -5.91 -12.99 -18.27
N ARG A 4 -4.73 -12.36 -18.32
CA ARG A 4 -4.47 -11.07 -17.70
C ARG A 4 -5.37 -10.04 -18.38
N ARG A 5 -6.34 -9.49 -17.65
CA ARG A 5 -7.20 -8.42 -18.15
C ARG A 5 -6.38 -7.13 -18.23
N MET A 6 -6.33 -6.54 -19.43
CA MET A 6 -6.04 -5.12 -19.56
C MET A 6 -7.25 -4.36 -18.98
N GLY A 7 -7.00 -3.51 -17.99
CA GLY A 7 -8.06 -2.73 -17.33
C GLY A 7 -8.55 -1.62 -18.25
N GLU A 8 -9.79 -1.19 -18.06
CA GLU A 8 -10.32 0.01 -18.72
C GLU A 8 -9.60 1.27 -18.17
N PRO A 9 -9.55 2.38 -18.92
CA PRO A 9 -8.95 3.62 -18.42
C PRO A 9 -9.62 4.08 -17.11
N GLY A 10 -8.84 4.12 -16.02
CA GLY A 10 -9.33 4.44 -14.68
C GLY A 10 -9.80 3.23 -13.85
N GLU A 11 -9.68 2.01 -14.38
CA GLU A 11 -9.85 0.79 -13.58
C GLU A 11 -8.60 0.56 -12.72
N VAL A 12 -8.83 0.34 -11.43
CA VAL A 12 -7.81 -0.02 -10.45
C VAL A 12 -7.89 -1.51 -10.15
N PHE A 13 -6.74 -2.11 -9.88
CA PHE A 13 -6.60 -3.53 -9.57
C PHE A 13 -6.40 -3.74 -8.08
N ASP A 14 -6.95 -4.85 -7.59
CA ASP A 14 -6.78 -5.27 -6.22
C ASP A 14 -5.34 -5.74 -5.99
N CYS A 15 -4.70 -5.21 -4.94
CA CYS A 15 -3.43 -5.73 -4.48
C CYS A 15 -3.60 -7.19 -4.03
N PRO A 16 -2.74 -8.13 -4.47
CA PRO A 16 -2.86 -9.55 -4.10
C PRO A 16 -2.66 -9.79 -2.60
N CYS A 17 -2.05 -8.84 -1.88
CA CYS A 17 -1.82 -8.92 -0.44
C CYS A 17 -3.01 -8.40 0.39
N CYS A 18 -3.34 -7.11 0.28
CA CYS A 18 -4.38 -6.48 1.10
C CYS A 18 -5.79 -6.52 0.49
N PHE A 19 -5.91 -6.89 -0.78
CA PHE A 19 -7.16 -6.89 -1.55
C PHE A 19 -7.85 -5.52 -1.62
N GLN A 20 -7.09 -4.43 -1.45
CA GLN A 20 -7.59 -3.08 -1.70
C GLN A 20 -7.29 -2.68 -3.16
N PRO A 21 -8.19 -1.91 -3.80
CA PRO A 21 -8.05 -1.50 -5.20
C PRO A 21 -7.07 -0.32 -5.32
N THR A 22 -5.78 -0.61 -5.16
CA THR A 22 -4.72 0.39 -5.04
C THR A 22 -3.77 0.44 -6.22
N LEU A 23 -3.85 -0.53 -7.14
CA LEU A 23 -2.89 -0.66 -8.23
C LEU A 23 -3.44 -0.09 -9.53
N GLU A 24 -2.65 0.69 -10.25
CA GLU A 24 -2.96 1.16 -11.60
C GLU A 24 -2.77 0.05 -12.65
N SER A 25 -1.96 -0.97 -12.36
CA SER A 25 -1.74 -2.12 -13.25
C SER A 25 -1.45 -3.41 -12.49
N SER A 26 -2.03 -4.52 -12.95
CA SER A 26 -1.77 -5.85 -12.37
C SER A 26 -0.46 -6.47 -12.88
N ALA A 27 0.34 -6.98 -11.94
CA ALA A 27 1.62 -7.66 -12.13
C ALA A 27 2.66 -6.83 -12.89
N CYS A 28 2.68 -5.53 -12.63
CA CYS A 28 3.59 -4.57 -13.27
C CYS A 28 4.66 -4.04 -12.31
N PHE A 29 4.96 -4.77 -11.22
CA PHE A 29 5.91 -4.36 -10.17
C PHE A 29 5.50 -3.06 -9.46
N GLU A 30 4.20 -2.79 -9.41
CA GLU A 30 3.68 -1.63 -8.69
C GLU A 30 3.64 -1.91 -7.17
N ILE A 31 4.07 -0.94 -6.37
CA ILE A 31 4.05 -1.05 -4.91
C ILE A 31 2.71 -0.53 -4.38
N CYS A 32 1.97 -1.39 -3.71
CA CYS A 32 0.70 -1.05 -3.09
C CYS A 32 0.86 0.04 -2.02
N GLY A 33 0.21 1.18 -2.19
CA GLY A 33 0.25 2.29 -1.22
C GLY A 33 -0.40 2.01 0.14
N GLU A 34 -1.22 0.96 0.25
CA GLU A 34 -1.89 0.56 1.50
C GLU A 34 -1.02 -0.38 2.35
N CYS A 35 -0.42 -1.40 1.74
CA CYS A 35 0.28 -2.46 2.48
C CYS A 35 1.77 -2.60 2.14
N GLY A 36 2.28 -1.86 1.16
CA GLY A 36 3.68 -1.87 0.74
C GLY A 36 4.12 -3.10 -0.06
N TRP A 37 3.21 -4.02 -0.41
CA TRP A 37 3.51 -5.18 -1.25
C TRP A 37 3.73 -4.78 -2.72
N GLU A 38 4.79 -5.27 -3.35
CA GLU A 38 5.01 -5.15 -4.80
C GLU A 38 4.25 -6.23 -5.56
N ASP A 39 3.40 -5.83 -6.51
CA ASP A 39 2.72 -6.75 -7.42
C ASP A 39 3.66 -7.22 -8.54
N ASP A 40 4.53 -8.16 -8.19
CA ASP A 40 5.44 -8.88 -9.09
C ASP A 40 4.76 -10.01 -9.89
N GLY A 41 3.43 -10.15 -9.72
CA GLY A 41 2.62 -11.17 -10.36
C GLY A 41 2.53 -12.49 -9.60
N GLN A 42 3.08 -12.60 -8.39
CA GLN A 42 2.87 -13.73 -7.51
C GLN A 42 1.38 -13.89 -7.15
N ASP A 43 0.85 -15.10 -7.25
CA ASP A 43 -0.56 -15.40 -6.98
C ASP A 43 -0.75 -16.51 -5.92
N ASP A 44 -2.00 -16.93 -5.71
CA ASP A 44 -2.37 -17.94 -4.69
C ASP A 44 -1.63 -19.28 -4.84
N ALA A 45 -1.30 -19.70 -6.07
CA ALA A 45 -0.63 -20.98 -6.29
C ALA A 45 0.82 -20.97 -5.77
N GLU A 46 1.42 -19.78 -5.72
CA GLU A 46 2.81 -19.59 -5.33
C GLU A 46 2.95 -18.78 -4.04
N ALA A 47 1.85 -18.51 -3.33
CA ALA A 47 1.79 -17.55 -2.24
C ALA A 47 2.73 -17.85 -1.07
N ASP A 48 3.07 -19.12 -0.84
CA ASP A 48 3.99 -19.54 0.23
C ASP A 48 5.48 -19.43 -0.16
N ARG A 49 5.78 -19.11 -1.42
CA ARG A 49 7.16 -18.96 -1.90
C ARG A 49 7.65 -17.55 -1.61
N VAL A 50 8.95 -17.42 -1.34
CA VAL A 50 9.61 -16.12 -1.23
C VAL A 50 10.27 -15.81 -2.57
N TRP A 51 9.79 -14.77 -3.26
CA TRP A 51 10.34 -14.35 -4.56
C TRP A 51 11.49 -13.35 -4.43
N GLY A 52 11.62 -12.68 -3.28
CA GLY A 52 12.69 -11.72 -3.04
C GLY A 52 12.32 -10.29 -3.43
N GLY A 53 13.29 -9.54 -3.94
CA GLY A 53 13.07 -8.18 -4.45
C GLY A 53 12.60 -7.19 -3.36
N PRO A 54 11.78 -6.20 -3.73
CA PRO A 54 11.16 -5.27 -2.79
C PRO A 54 10.27 -5.94 -1.72
N ASN A 55 9.72 -7.13 -2.01
CA ASN A 55 8.99 -7.95 -1.03
C ASN A 55 9.92 -8.62 0.01
N GLY A 56 11.24 -8.56 -0.21
CA GLY A 56 12.25 -9.02 0.73
C GLY A 56 12.18 -10.53 1.00
N SER A 57 12.28 -10.93 2.27
CA SER A 57 12.21 -12.34 2.67
C SER A 57 10.79 -12.82 2.97
N GLN A 58 9.76 -12.04 2.62
CA GLN A 58 8.37 -12.37 2.94
C GLN A 58 7.72 -13.14 1.78
N SER A 59 6.89 -14.13 2.14
CA SER A 59 5.96 -14.76 1.21
C SER A 59 4.66 -13.94 1.13
N LEU A 60 3.88 -14.09 0.04
CA LEU A 60 2.58 -13.44 -0.08
C LEU A 60 1.62 -13.93 1.03
N THR A 61 1.71 -15.20 1.44
CA THR A 61 0.95 -15.74 2.58
C THR A 61 1.28 -15.01 3.88
N ASP A 62 2.57 -14.76 4.14
CA ASP A 62 3.01 -14.07 5.35
C ASP A 62 2.59 -12.59 5.33
N ALA A 63 2.78 -11.90 4.21
CA ALA A 63 2.35 -10.51 4.07
C ALA A 63 0.83 -10.35 4.29
N ARG A 64 0.02 -11.26 3.73
CA ARG A 64 -1.43 -11.30 3.97
C ARG A 64 -1.78 -11.53 5.45
N ARG A 65 -0.98 -12.31 6.17
CA ARG A 65 -1.19 -12.56 7.61
C ARG A 65 -0.86 -11.33 8.43
N GLU A 66 0.28 -10.70 8.16
CA GLU A 66 0.73 -9.50 8.88
C GLU A 66 -0.22 -8.33 8.63
N TYR A 67 -0.67 -8.12 7.39
CA TYR A 67 -1.68 -7.10 7.10
C TYR A 67 -2.98 -7.33 7.87
N ARG A 68 -3.50 -8.58 7.88
CA ARG A 68 -4.70 -8.95 8.66
C ARG A 68 -4.53 -8.68 10.16
N LYS A 69 -3.35 -8.96 10.70
CA LYS A 69 -3.03 -8.68 12.09
C LYS A 69 -3.04 -7.17 12.35
N TRP A 70 -2.34 -6.41 11.53
CA TRP A 70 -2.27 -4.95 11.64
C TRP A 70 -3.66 -4.30 11.59
N VAL A 71 -4.52 -4.65 10.62
CA VAL A 71 -5.89 -4.09 10.57
C VAL A 71 -6.73 -4.49 11.79
N SER A 72 -6.52 -5.70 12.34
CA SER A 72 -7.23 -6.15 13.54
C SER A 72 -6.79 -5.42 14.81
N GLU A 73 -5.52 -4.99 14.86
CA GLU A 73 -4.95 -4.21 15.94
C GLU A 73 -5.36 -2.74 15.79
N ALA A 74 -5.26 -2.17 14.59
CA ALA A 74 -5.70 -0.81 14.27
C ALA A 74 -7.21 -0.61 14.52
N ALA A 75 -8.03 -1.64 14.28
CA ALA A 75 -9.46 -1.58 14.59
C ALA A 75 -9.77 -1.52 16.10
N ARG A 76 -8.81 -1.90 16.97
CA ARG A 76 -8.97 -1.89 18.43
C ARG A 76 -8.53 -0.59 19.09
N ASP A 77 -7.93 0.32 18.33
CA ASP A 77 -7.52 1.66 18.79
C ASP A 77 -8.10 2.76 17.86
N PRO A 78 -9.32 3.25 18.14
CA PRO A 78 -9.96 4.29 17.33
C PRO A 78 -9.35 5.69 17.46
N ASP A 79 -8.40 5.93 18.40
CA ASP A 79 -7.80 7.25 18.64
C ASP A 79 -6.28 7.31 18.35
N GLY A 80 -5.64 6.19 18.01
CA GLY A 80 -4.23 6.13 17.66
C GLY A 80 -3.93 6.35 16.17
N SER A 81 -3.83 7.62 15.74
CA SER A 81 -3.08 8.07 14.55
C SER A 81 -3.38 7.43 13.17
N SER A 82 -4.60 6.96 12.89
CA SER A 82 -4.97 6.47 11.55
C SER A 82 -5.15 7.62 10.54
N VAL A 83 -4.15 7.81 9.68
CA VAL A 83 -4.14 8.73 8.52
C VAL A 83 -5.20 8.40 7.44
N THR A 84 -5.81 7.21 7.48
CA THR A 84 -6.71 6.74 6.41
C THR A 84 -8.20 6.98 6.68
N ARG A 85 -8.56 7.70 7.75
CA ARG A 85 -9.99 7.99 8.07
C ARG A 85 -10.35 9.44 8.42
N GLY A 86 -9.63 10.42 7.86
CA GLY A 86 -10.13 11.81 7.78
C GLY A 86 -10.03 12.68 9.04
N GLY A 87 -8.99 12.51 9.87
CA GLY A 87 -8.58 13.50 10.87
C GLY A 87 -7.57 14.49 10.29
N ALA A 88 -7.54 15.74 10.79
CA ALA A 88 -6.76 16.86 10.25
C ALA A 88 -5.33 16.44 9.87
N GLY A 89 -5.08 16.45 8.55
CA GLY A 89 -3.88 15.91 7.93
C GLY A 89 -2.60 16.59 8.41
N ALA A 90 -1.78 15.82 9.13
CA ALA A 90 -0.43 16.21 9.54
C ALA A 90 0.59 16.25 8.38
N TRP A 91 0.14 16.34 7.12
CA TRP A 91 1.02 16.52 5.96
C TRP A 91 0.90 17.91 5.32
N TRP A 92 -0.19 18.66 5.56
CA TRP A 92 -0.27 20.06 5.12
C TRP A 92 0.37 21.01 6.12
N THR A 93 0.24 20.79 7.44
CA THR A 93 0.86 21.68 8.44
C THR A 93 2.39 21.61 8.43
N ALA A 94 2.97 20.41 8.24
CA ALA A 94 4.41 20.26 8.11
C ALA A 94 4.96 20.82 6.78
N ALA A 95 4.18 20.73 5.69
CA ALA A 95 4.54 21.35 4.41
C ALA A 95 4.39 22.89 4.44
N GLU A 96 3.38 23.41 5.14
CA GLU A 96 3.20 24.86 5.34
C GLU A 96 4.29 25.45 6.26
N GLU A 97 4.74 24.75 7.31
CA GLU A 97 5.87 25.19 8.15
C GLU A 97 7.19 25.23 7.38
N VAL A 98 7.41 24.29 6.45
CA VAL A 98 8.61 24.27 5.58
C VAL A 98 8.54 25.34 4.48
N LEU A 99 7.36 25.69 3.98
CA LEU A 99 7.16 26.72 2.95
C LEU A 99 7.00 28.14 3.51
N ALA A 100 6.64 28.30 4.78
CA ALA A 100 6.60 29.58 5.48
C ALA A 100 7.97 30.04 6.01
N GLY A 101 8.99 29.17 5.92
CA GLY A 101 10.37 29.47 6.28
C GLY A 101 11.19 30.01 5.10
N GLU A 102 11.19 31.33 4.98
CA GLU A 102 12.07 32.21 4.17
C GLU A 102 11.68 32.43 2.70
N PRO A 103 11.39 33.71 2.35
CA PRO A 103 12.46 34.49 1.75
C PRO A 103 12.62 35.94 2.26
N ASP A 104 13.82 36.46 1.97
CA ASP A 104 14.33 37.85 2.04
C ASP A 104 14.84 38.37 3.39
N ALA A 105 16.11 38.02 3.68
CA ALA A 105 16.99 38.86 4.49
C ALA A 105 17.60 39.97 3.61
N PRO A 106 17.50 41.26 3.96
CA PRO A 106 18.30 42.32 3.33
C PRO A 106 19.78 42.22 3.68
#